data_AF-A0A1Q6QIC2-F1
#
_entry.id   AF-A0A1Q6QIC2-F1
#
_cell.length_a   1.000
_cell.length_b   1.000
_cell.length_c   1.000
_cell.angle_alpha   90.00
_cell.angle_beta   90.00
_cell.angle_gamma   90.00
#
_symmetry.space_group_name_H-M   'P 1'
#
loop_
_entity.id
_entity.type
_entity.pdbx_description
1 polymer ?
#
loop_
_entity_poly.entity_id
_entity_poly.type
_entity_poly.pdbx_seq_one_letter_code
_entity_poly.pdbx_strand_id
1 'polypeptide(L)'
;MKQTKILAILLALALLLTGCAQLVDLTQRLAENRDEQLEQLARQGKTREPFSQMTYTRPDMEAFQALAEESCRLGQTSEDVDQILEQTTQLYEAYDRFYTMLSLADIFYCKDLSNAEAQAEYEFCTGQSGQVEQALEAYYQALAQGPAVEELEEYFGEGFFDGYTGESQWDAAFLDLWNQEQEAVARYYEAMNQLADASYEDMEKNLGPILVELIGLRQELAAQVGYDDCEEFLWDWSYNRAYTPQDLDAYLQEIQQELVPLYRKMQTSGLYDEVYRQQSAFGRPTKK
;
A
#
# COMPACT_ATOMS: atom_id res chain seq x y z
N MET A 1 53.43 -42.55 3.76
CA MET A 1 52.25 -42.23 2.91
C MET A 1 50.93 -42.83 3.40
N LYS A 2 50.87 -44.02 4.06
CA LYS A 2 49.60 -44.60 4.55
C LYS A 2 49.04 -43.96 5.84
N GLN A 3 49.90 -43.52 6.78
CA GLN A 3 49.42 -42.95 8.06
C GLN A 3 48.90 -41.52 7.96
N THR A 4 49.46 -40.69 7.07
CA THR A 4 49.02 -39.30 6.86
C THR A 4 47.63 -39.22 6.20
N LYS A 5 47.26 -40.22 5.40
CA LYS A 5 45.92 -40.29 4.79
C LYS A 5 44.83 -40.73 5.78
N ILE A 6 45.16 -41.58 6.76
CA ILE A 6 44.21 -42.02 7.80
C ILE A 6 43.92 -40.87 8.78
N LEU A 7 44.93 -40.07 9.13
CA LEU A 7 44.76 -38.93 10.02
C LEU A 7 43.91 -37.81 9.39
N ALA A 8 44.07 -37.55 8.08
CA ALA A 8 43.26 -36.57 7.35
C ALA A 8 41.79 -36.99 7.21
N ILE A 9 41.52 -38.30 7.02
CA ILE A 9 40.15 -38.83 6.95
C ILE A 9 39.49 -38.78 8.34
N LEU A 10 40.23 -39.06 9.43
CA LEU A 10 39.72 -38.94 10.79
C LEU A 10 39.46 -37.48 11.20
N LEU A 11 40.27 -36.52 10.76
CA LEU A 11 40.04 -35.09 10.97
C LEU A 11 38.81 -34.58 10.19
N ALA A 12 38.62 -35.04 8.95
CA ALA A 12 37.45 -34.71 8.15
C ALA A 12 36.17 -35.35 8.72
N LEU A 13 36.24 -36.58 9.23
CA LEU A 13 35.11 -37.23 9.94
C LEU A 13 34.79 -36.51 11.26
N ALA A 14 35.80 -36.07 12.00
CA ALA A 14 35.60 -35.33 13.26
C ALA A 14 34.93 -33.97 13.01
N LEU A 15 35.32 -33.24 11.96
CA LEU A 15 34.70 -31.97 11.55
C LEU A 15 33.24 -32.16 11.07
N LEU A 16 32.93 -33.26 10.38
CA LEU A 16 31.57 -33.61 9.98
C LEU A 16 30.69 -34.03 11.16
N LEU A 17 31.26 -34.69 12.19
CA LEU A 17 30.53 -35.16 13.38
C LEU A 17 30.32 -34.07 14.44
N THR A 18 31.20 -33.05 14.53
CA THR A 18 31.02 -31.90 15.44
C THR A 18 30.23 -30.75 14.82
N GLY A 19 30.20 -30.64 13.48
CA GLY A 19 29.51 -29.57 12.77
C GLY A 19 27.99 -29.63 12.89
N CYS A 20 27.39 -30.83 12.94
CA CYS A 20 25.94 -30.96 13.04
C CYS A 20 25.36 -30.43 14.36
N ALA A 21 26.06 -30.59 15.48
CA ALA A 21 25.59 -30.09 16.78
C ALA A 21 25.64 -28.55 16.85
N GLN A 22 26.68 -27.93 16.27
CA GLN A 22 26.81 -26.47 16.19
C GLN A 22 25.85 -25.85 15.17
N LEU A 23 25.59 -26.52 14.05
CA LEU A 23 24.56 -26.12 13.09
C LEU A 23 23.15 -26.24 13.69
N VAL A 24 22.87 -27.31 14.44
CA VAL A 24 21.58 -27.47 15.14
C VAL A 24 21.39 -26.37 16.20
N ASP A 25 22.41 -26.09 17.02
CA ASP A 25 22.37 -25.00 18.01
C ASP A 25 22.20 -23.62 17.33
N LEU A 26 22.88 -23.37 16.21
CA LEU A 26 22.71 -22.14 15.44
C LEU A 26 21.30 -22.02 14.83
N THR A 27 20.78 -23.11 14.24
CA THR A 27 19.41 -23.12 13.67
C THR A 27 18.35 -22.96 14.75
N GLN A 28 18.59 -23.50 15.94
CA GLN A 28 17.67 -23.40 17.05
C GLN A 28 17.67 -21.97 17.64
N ARG A 29 18.84 -21.34 17.80
CA ARG A 29 18.93 -19.92 18.19
C ARG A 29 18.33 -18.97 17.15
N LEU A 30 18.50 -19.26 15.86
CA LEU A 30 17.87 -18.48 14.79
C LEU A 30 16.36 -18.65 14.79
N ALA A 31 15.85 -19.85 15.07
CA ALA A 31 14.43 -20.10 15.23
C ALA A 31 13.86 -19.42 16.47
N GLU A 32 14.55 -19.51 17.62
CA GLU A 32 14.17 -18.84 18.88
C GLU A 32 14.13 -17.31 18.72
N ASN A 33 15.15 -16.70 18.11
CA ASN A 33 15.16 -15.26 17.84
C ASN A 33 14.05 -14.85 16.87
N ARG A 34 13.79 -15.64 15.82
CA ARG A 34 12.69 -15.37 14.89
C ARG A 34 11.34 -15.48 15.59
N ASP A 35 11.15 -16.49 16.43
CA ASP A 35 9.90 -16.72 17.14
C ASP A 35 9.67 -15.64 18.21
N GLU A 36 10.72 -15.17 18.90
CA GLU A 36 10.66 -13.98 19.77
C GLU A 36 10.32 -12.71 18.99
N GLN A 37 10.92 -12.48 17.83
CA GLN A 37 10.59 -11.34 16.96
C GLN A 37 9.15 -11.40 16.46
N LEU A 38 8.67 -12.57 16.04
CA LEU A 38 7.29 -12.80 15.62
C LEU A 38 6.31 -12.64 16.79
N GLU A 39 6.67 -13.07 17.99
CA GLU A 39 5.88 -12.81 19.20
C GLU A 39 5.85 -11.33 19.56
N GLN A 40 6.97 -10.62 19.40
CA GLN A 40 7.07 -9.19 19.67
C GLN A 40 6.20 -8.38 18.68
N LEU A 41 6.26 -8.73 17.39
CA LEU A 41 5.36 -8.21 16.35
C LEU A 41 3.90 -8.56 16.62
N ALA A 42 3.61 -9.79 17.03
CA ALA A 42 2.26 -10.22 17.41
C ALA A 42 1.75 -9.52 18.67
N ARG A 43 2.63 -9.12 19.60
CA ARG A 43 2.29 -8.31 20.78
C ARG A 43 2.04 -6.85 20.41
N GLN A 44 2.83 -6.28 19.48
CA GLN A 44 2.58 -4.95 18.91
C GLN A 44 1.21 -4.89 18.18
N GLY A 45 0.79 -5.99 17.55
CA GLY A 45 -0.56 -6.11 16.98
C GLY A 45 -1.68 -6.35 18.00
N LYS A 46 -1.36 -6.80 19.22
CA LYS A 46 -2.32 -7.12 20.30
C LYS A 46 -2.57 -5.96 21.27
N THR A 47 -1.82 -4.87 21.21
CA THR A 47 -2.05 -3.63 21.97
C THR A 47 -3.15 -2.74 21.38
N ARG A 48 -4.14 -3.32 20.69
CA ARG A 48 -5.32 -2.59 20.19
C ARG A 48 -6.51 -2.93 21.08
N GLU A 49 -7.25 -1.92 21.50
CA GLU A 49 -8.55 -2.12 22.15
C GLU A 49 -9.43 -3.04 21.28
N PRO A 50 -10.09 -4.06 21.84
CA PRO A 50 -11.02 -4.88 21.07
C PRO A 50 -12.10 -4.00 20.43
N PHE A 51 -12.50 -4.29 19.18
CA PHE A 51 -13.56 -3.54 18.50
C PHE A 51 -14.83 -3.38 19.34
N SER A 52 -15.20 -4.40 20.12
CA SER A 52 -16.37 -4.35 21.01
C SER A 52 -16.27 -3.33 22.16
N GLN A 53 -15.07 -2.82 22.45
CA GLN A 53 -14.81 -1.80 23.48
C GLN A 53 -14.59 -0.41 22.87
N MET A 54 -14.34 -0.33 21.56
CA MET A 54 -14.21 0.95 20.87
C MET A 54 -15.55 1.67 20.83
N THR A 55 -15.54 2.93 21.24
CA THR A 55 -16.73 3.79 21.27
C THR A 55 -16.58 4.90 20.25
N TYR A 56 -17.58 5.04 19.37
CA TYR A 56 -17.66 6.19 18.48
C TYR A 56 -17.97 7.46 19.28
N THR A 57 -17.28 8.53 18.95
CA THR A 57 -17.56 9.88 19.43
C THR A 57 -17.39 10.79 18.24
N ARG A 58 -18.38 11.65 17.98
CA ARG A 58 -18.31 12.57 16.84
C ARG A 58 -17.05 13.45 16.97
N PRO A 59 -16.20 13.53 15.93
CA PRO A 59 -15.03 14.41 15.94
C PRO A 59 -15.42 15.88 16.16
N ASP A 60 -14.62 16.58 16.96
CA ASP A 60 -14.75 18.01 17.15
C ASP A 60 -13.94 18.74 16.07
N MET A 61 -14.64 19.16 15.02
CA MET A 61 -14.01 19.81 13.87
C MET A 61 -13.52 21.23 14.18
N GLU A 62 -14.16 21.92 15.13
CA GLU A 62 -13.72 23.26 15.54
C GLU A 62 -12.39 23.16 16.30
N ALA A 63 -12.27 22.19 17.21
CA ALA A 63 -11.04 21.92 17.93
C ALA A 63 -9.91 21.47 16.99
N PHE A 64 -10.19 20.57 16.04
CA PHE A 64 -9.20 20.13 15.05
C PHE A 64 -8.70 21.30 14.20
N GLN A 65 -9.61 22.13 13.69
CA GLN A 65 -9.25 23.27 12.84
C GLN A 65 -8.39 24.30 13.62
N ALA A 66 -8.76 24.59 14.87
CA ALA A 66 -7.98 25.48 15.72
C ALA A 66 -6.56 24.95 15.97
N LEU A 67 -6.42 23.64 16.22
CA LEU A 67 -5.13 22.99 16.39
C LEU A 67 -4.30 23.04 15.11
N ALA A 68 -4.89 22.77 13.95
CA ALA A 68 -4.21 22.85 12.66
C ALA A 68 -3.71 24.28 12.37
N GLU A 69 -4.54 25.30 12.58
CA GLU A 69 -4.17 26.70 12.39
C GLU A 69 -3.05 27.16 13.32
N GLU A 70 -3.07 26.71 14.58
CA GLU A 70 -1.99 26.94 15.53
C GLU A 70 -0.69 26.27 15.08
N SER A 71 -0.79 25.02 14.62
CA SER A 71 0.34 24.23 14.11
C SER A 71 0.99 24.90 12.89
N CYS A 72 0.18 25.35 11.93
CA CYS A 72 0.66 26.09 10.75
C CYS A 72 1.38 27.38 11.16
N ARG A 73 0.81 28.14 12.09
CA ARG A 73 1.41 29.39 12.57
C ARG A 73 2.75 29.14 13.25
N LEU A 74 2.83 28.09 14.06
CA LEU A 74 4.07 27.70 14.71
C LEU A 74 5.12 27.29 13.67
N GLY A 75 4.75 26.44 12.72
CA GLY A 75 5.64 25.98 11.64
C GLY A 75 6.22 27.14 10.81
N GLN A 76 5.41 28.16 10.52
CA GLN A 76 5.83 29.34 9.75
C GLN A 76 6.76 30.30 10.50
N THR A 77 6.73 30.30 11.83
CA THR A 77 7.33 31.40 12.62
C THR A 77 8.37 30.98 13.65
N SER A 78 8.39 29.70 14.03
CA SER A 78 9.30 29.19 15.05
C SER A 78 10.55 28.56 14.45
N GLU A 79 11.70 28.81 15.07
CA GLU A 79 12.95 28.06 14.87
C GLU A 79 13.10 26.92 15.91
N ASP A 80 12.17 26.80 16.87
CA ASP A 80 12.19 25.79 17.91
C ASP A 80 11.65 24.45 17.39
N VAL A 81 12.57 23.59 16.93
CA VAL A 81 12.25 22.27 16.37
C VAL A 81 11.53 21.36 17.37
N ASP A 82 11.94 21.34 18.64
CA ASP A 82 11.31 20.49 19.66
C ASP A 82 9.83 20.90 19.86
N GLN A 83 9.57 22.20 19.93
CA GLN A 83 8.20 22.72 20.03
C GLN A 83 7.37 22.37 18.79
N ILE A 84 7.96 22.46 17.59
CA ILE A 84 7.29 22.10 16.34
C ILE A 84 6.94 20.60 16.34
N LEU A 85 7.85 19.71 16.73
CA LEU A 85 7.61 18.26 16.76
C LEU A 85 6.57 17.84 17.80
N GLU A 86 6.55 18.49 18.97
CA GLU A 86 5.49 18.28 19.96
C GLU A 86 4.12 18.69 19.40
N GLN A 87 4.07 19.81 18.67
CA GLN A 87 2.86 20.27 17.99
C GLN A 87 2.46 19.34 16.83
N THR A 88 3.43 18.83 16.04
CA THR A 88 3.20 17.81 15.00
C THR A 88 2.51 16.59 15.59
N THR A 89 3.02 16.10 16.72
CA THR A 89 2.47 14.92 17.40
C THR A 89 1.01 15.13 17.78
N GLN A 90 0.67 16.28 18.36
CA GLN A 90 -0.72 16.61 18.71
C GLN A 90 -1.63 16.65 17.49
N LEU A 91 -1.17 17.25 16.39
CA LEU A 91 -1.94 17.30 15.14
C LEU A 91 -2.15 15.91 14.55
N TYR A 92 -1.12 15.05 14.54
CA TYR A 92 -1.21 13.67 14.09
C TYR A 92 -2.15 12.83 14.97
N GLU A 93 -2.09 12.98 16.29
CA GLU A 93 -3.04 12.30 17.19
C GLU A 93 -4.49 12.72 16.92
N ALA A 94 -4.73 14.01 16.63
CA ALA A 94 -6.06 14.49 16.28
C ALA A 94 -6.54 13.97 14.91
N TYR A 95 -5.63 13.91 13.93
CA TYR A 95 -5.85 13.32 12.61
C TYR A 95 -6.20 11.83 12.70
N ASP A 96 -5.39 11.04 13.42
CA ASP A 96 -5.61 9.62 13.65
C ASP A 96 -6.91 9.36 14.41
N ARG A 97 -7.23 10.22 15.38
CA ARG A 97 -8.49 10.15 16.13
C ARG A 97 -9.68 10.36 15.20
N PHE A 98 -9.62 11.35 14.31
CA PHE A 98 -10.66 11.58 13.30
C PHE A 98 -10.87 10.34 12.42
N TYR A 99 -9.80 9.77 11.85
CA TYR A 99 -9.91 8.59 10.99
C TYR A 99 -10.33 7.32 11.72
N THR A 100 -9.99 7.21 13.01
CA THR A 100 -10.53 6.16 13.88
C THR A 100 -12.05 6.30 14.00
N MET A 101 -12.57 7.52 14.19
CA MET A 101 -14.02 7.76 14.29
C MET A 101 -14.74 7.56 12.96
N LEU A 102 -14.15 8.01 11.84
CA LEU A 102 -14.68 7.73 10.50
C LEU A 102 -14.78 6.22 10.26
N SER A 103 -13.74 5.46 10.59
CA SER A 103 -13.74 4.00 10.46
C SER A 103 -14.81 3.33 11.33
N LEU A 104 -15.01 3.79 12.57
CA LEU A 104 -16.07 3.27 13.43
C LEU A 104 -17.47 3.61 12.88
N ALA A 105 -17.67 4.83 12.36
CA ALA A 105 -18.92 5.24 11.75
C ALA A 105 -19.26 4.37 10.52
N ASP A 106 -18.28 4.13 9.65
CA ASP A 106 -18.42 3.25 8.48
C ASP A 106 -18.79 1.82 8.91
N ILE A 107 -18.05 1.23 9.86
CA ILE A 107 -18.36 -0.12 10.35
C ILE A 107 -19.77 -0.18 10.93
N PHE A 108 -20.20 0.81 11.72
CA PHE A 108 -21.54 0.82 12.29
C PHE A 108 -22.64 0.98 11.24
N TYR A 109 -22.41 1.79 10.21
CA TYR A 109 -23.30 1.91 9.07
C TYR A 109 -23.40 0.59 8.28
N CYS A 110 -22.25 0.01 7.94
CA CYS A 110 -22.17 -1.24 7.18
C CYS A 110 -22.76 -2.45 7.93
N LYS A 111 -22.74 -2.46 9.28
CA LYS A 111 -23.38 -3.50 10.10
C LYS A 111 -24.91 -3.48 10.03
N ASP A 112 -25.51 -2.31 9.84
CA ASP A 112 -26.96 -2.14 9.72
C ASP A 112 -27.28 -0.93 8.85
N LEU A 113 -27.46 -1.18 7.55
CA LEU A 113 -27.77 -0.15 6.55
C LEU A 113 -29.12 0.55 6.78
N SER A 114 -29.95 0.06 7.70
CA SER A 114 -31.21 0.72 8.09
C SER A 114 -31.06 1.70 9.26
N ASN A 115 -29.89 1.74 9.90
CA ASN A 115 -29.60 2.64 11.01
C ASN A 115 -29.29 4.06 10.51
N ALA A 116 -30.32 4.92 10.57
CA ALA A 116 -30.22 6.31 10.13
C ALA A 116 -29.22 7.16 10.93
N GLU A 117 -29.00 6.87 12.21
CA GLU A 117 -28.01 7.59 13.02
C GLU A 117 -26.59 7.24 12.56
N ALA A 118 -26.28 5.95 12.39
CA ALA A 118 -24.97 5.50 11.90
C ALA A 118 -24.69 6.02 10.49
N GLN A 119 -25.69 6.02 9.62
CA GLN A 119 -25.58 6.63 8.28
C GLN A 119 -25.23 8.13 8.37
N ALA A 120 -25.93 8.90 9.21
CA ALA A 120 -25.68 10.33 9.35
C ALA A 120 -24.28 10.64 9.92
N GLU A 121 -23.78 9.83 10.85
CA GLU A 121 -22.41 9.96 11.38
C GLU A 121 -21.35 9.64 10.32
N TYR A 122 -21.57 8.61 9.50
CA TYR A 122 -20.67 8.25 8.41
C TYR A 122 -20.64 9.34 7.33
N GLU A 123 -21.81 9.86 6.93
CA GLU A 123 -21.92 10.97 5.98
C GLU A 123 -21.25 12.24 6.51
N PHE A 124 -21.42 12.55 7.81
CA PHE A 124 -20.74 13.65 8.47
C PHE A 124 -19.22 13.51 8.37
N CYS A 125 -18.66 12.39 8.85
CA CYS A 125 -17.20 12.20 8.85
C CYS A 125 -16.64 12.19 7.42
N THR A 126 -17.31 11.52 6.48
CA THR A 126 -16.91 11.50 5.07
C THR A 126 -16.89 12.92 4.49
N GLY A 127 -17.91 13.73 4.77
CA GLY A 127 -17.99 15.12 4.31
C GLY A 127 -16.95 16.06 4.94
N GLN A 128 -16.36 15.71 6.08
CA GLN A 128 -15.30 16.47 6.73
C GLN A 128 -13.88 16.01 6.34
N SER A 129 -13.72 14.79 5.82
CA SER A 129 -12.40 14.20 5.54
C SER A 129 -11.50 15.07 4.65
N GLY A 130 -12.07 15.70 3.61
CA GLY A 130 -11.31 16.60 2.75
C GLY A 130 -10.74 17.84 3.47
N GLN A 131 -11.43 18.36 4.49
CA GLN A 131 -10.92 19.46 5.31
C GLN A 131 -9.77 19.01 6.21
N VAL A 132 -9.85 17.79 6.75
CA VAL A 132 -8.80 17.19 7.58
C VAL A 132 -7.50 17.00 6.78
N GLU A 133 -7.61 16.41 5.58
CA GLU A 133 -6.48 16.25 4.65
C GLU A 133 -5.87 17.60 4.26
N GLN A 134 -6.72 18.56 3.89
CA GLN A 134 -6.26 19.89 3.50
C GLN A 134 -5.53 20.62 4.64
N ALA A 135 -5.97 20.46 5.90
CA ALA A 135 -5.30 21.06 7.05
C ALA A 135 -3.90 20.45 7.26
N LEU A 136 -3.75 19.13 7.07
CA LEU A 136 -2.46 18.46 7.18
C LEU A 136 -1.50 18.89 6.06
N GLU A 137 -2.00 19.00 4.83
CA GLU A 137 -1.22 19.50 3.69
C GLU A 137 -0.78 20.95 3.91
N ALA A 138 -1.69 21.82 4.36
CA ALA A 138 -1.38 23.20 4.70
C ALA A 138 -0.32 23.31 5.82
N TYR A 139 -0.34 22.38 6.78
CA TYR A 139 0.69 22.30 7.81
C TYR A 139 2.06 21.94 7.24
N TYR A 140 2.15 20.96 6.33
CA TYR A 140 3.43 20.65 5.67
C TYR A 140 3.95 21.80 4.81
N GLN A 141 3.06 22.51 4.09
CA GLN A 141 3.42 23.74 3.37
C GLN A 141 3.93 24.83 4.33
N ALA A 142 3.31 24.96 5.51
CA ALA A 142 3.74 25.90 6.54
C ALA A 142 5.14 25.57 7.09
N LEU A 143 5.44 24.28 7.34
CA LEU A 143 6.78 23.83 7.74
C LEU A 143 7.82 24.07 6.64
N ALA A 144 7.47 23.76 5.40
CA ALA A 144 8.35 23.91 4.23
C ALA A 144 8.78 25.37 3.99
N GLN A 145 7.89 26.33 4.29
CA GLN A 145 8.18 27.77 4.20
C GLN A 145 8.74 28.36 5.51
N GLY A 146 8.80 27.54 6.56
CA GLY A 146 9.22 27.93 7.89
C GLY A 146 10.74 28.02 8.03
N PRO A 147 11.24 28.74 9.06
CA PRO A 147 12.68 28.94 9.24
C PRO A 147 13.41 27.68 9.75
N ALA A 148 12.68 26.68 10.27
CA ALA A 148 13.24 25.43 10.79
C ALA A 148 13.31 24.28 9.76
N VAL A 149 12.93 24.51 8.50
CA VAL A 149 12.75 23.44 7.49
C VAL A 149 13.98 22.54 7.31
N GLU A 150 15.19 23.12 7.27
CA GLU A 150 16.44 22.36 7.09
C GLU A 150 16.68 21.35 8.23
N GLU A 151 16.37 21.73 9.47
CA GLU A 151 16.54 20.85 10.64
C GLU A 151 15.42 19.80 10.74
N LEU A 152 14.21 20.13 10.26
CA LEU A 152 13.07 19.21 10.27
C LEU A 152 13.23 18.04 9.30
N GLU A 153 14.03 18.16 8.24
CA GLU A 153 14.29 17.05 7.31
C GLU A 153 14.87 15.81 7.99
N GLU A 154 15.64 15.96 9.07
CA GLU A 154 16.17 14.82 9.83
C GLU A 154 15.06 13.93 10.43
N TYR A 155 13.88 14.50 10.68
CA TYR A 155 12.74 13.83 11.32
C TYR A 155 11.72 13.32 10.29
N PHE A 156 11.48 14.09 9.24
CA PHE A 156 10.49 13.75 8.20
C PHE A 156 11.08 12.91 7.06
N GLY A 157 12.39 12.98 6.86
CA GLY A 157 13.13 12.37 5.75
C GLY A 157 13.71 13.41 4.81
N GLU A 158 14.92 13.16 4.33
CA GLU A 158 15.62 13.99 3.34
C GLU A 158 14.73 14.19 2.10
N GLY A 159 14.54 15.45 1.69
CA GLY A 159 13.72 15.81 0.53
C GLY A 159 12.20 15.72 0.75
N PHE A 160 11.72 15.45 1.99
CA PHE A 160 10.29 15.42 2.27
C PHE A 160 9.59 16.76 1.94
N PHE A 161 10.24 17.89 2.27
CA PHE A 161 9.65 19.22 2.09
C PHE A 161 9.71 19.74 0.65
N ASP A 162 10.47 19.12 -0.26
CA ASP A 162 10.59 19.53 -1.65
C ASP A 162 9.22 19.57 -2.37
N GLY A 163 8.33 18.63 -2.02
CA GLY A 163 6.95 18.60 -2.53
C GLY A 163 6.06 19.75 -2.06
N TYR A 164 6.53 20.56 -1.11
CA TYR A 164 5.77 21.61 -0.42
C TYR A 164 6.39 23.02 -0.54
N THR A 165 7.59 23.16 -1.11
CA THR A 165 8.33 24.43 -1.27
C THR A 165 8.16 25.11 -2.64
N GLY A 166 7.53 24.47 -3.62
CA GLY A 166 7.52 24.89 -5.04
C GLY A 166 6.17 25.24 -5.67
N GLU A 167 6.20 25.55 -6.98
CA GLU A 167 5.02 25.42 -7.84
C GLU A 167 4.56 23.98 -7.74
N SER A 168 3.28 23.77 -7.41
CA SER A 168 2.72 22.43 -7.34
C SER A 168 3.04 21.69 -8.63
N GLN A 169 3.63 20.51 -8.53
CA GLN A 169 3.72 19.55 -9.65
C GLN A 169 2.33 19.21 -10.22
N TRP A 170 1.27 19.58 -9.49
CA TRP A 170 -0.12 19.68 -9.92
C TRP A 170 -0.47 21.08 -10.42
N ASP A 171 0.25 21.57 -11.43
CA ASP A 171 -0.17 22.79 -12.10
C ASP A 171 -1.51 22.58 -12.82
N ALA A 172 -2.09 23.66 -13.33
CA ALA A 172 -3.39 23.57 -14.01
C ALA A 172 -3.36 22.65 -15.26
N ALA A 173 -2.21 22.50 -15.92
CA ALA A 173 -2.08 21.65 -17.10
C ALA A 173 -1.96 20.17 -16.70
N PHE A 174 -1.18 19.86 -15.68
CA PHE A 174 -1.06 18.52 -15.13
C PHE A 174 -2.40 18.04 -14.55
N LEU A 175 -3.10 18.89 -13.79
CA LEU A 175 -4.42 18.57 -13.25
C LEU A 175 -5.46 18.31 -14.34
N ASP A 176 -5.43 19.08 -15.43
CA ASP A 176 -6.34 18.85 -16.56
C ASP A 176 -6.08 17.49 -17.22
N LEU A 177 -4.81 17.17 -17.51
CA LEU A 177 -4.43 15.86 -18.04
C LEU A 177 -4.78 14.72 -17.10
N TRP A 178 -4.56 14.89 -15.80
CA TRP A 178 -4.91 13.90 -14.78
C TRP A 178 -6.42 13.66 -14.75
N ASN A 179 -7.23 14.72 -14.80
CA ASN A 179 -8.68 14.57 -14.84
C ASN A 179 -9.16 13.87 -16.12
N GLN A 180 -8.55 14.17 -17.28
CA GLN A 180 -8.84 13.46 -18.52
C GLN A 180 -8.50 11.97 -18.43
N GLU A 181 -7.37 11.62 -17.79
CA GLU A 181 -6.98 10.22 -17.54
C GLU A 181 -8.03 9.52 -16.66
N GLN A 182 -8.45 10.15 -15.56
CA GLN A 182 -9.42 9.60 -14.63
C GLN A 182 -10.80 9.42 -15.29
N GLU A 183 -11.22 10.35 -16.15
CA GLU A 183 -12.44 10.21 -16.96
C GLU A 183 -12.34 9.03 -17.94
N ALA A 184 -11.18 8.85 -18.60
CA ALA A 184 -10.94 7.72 -19.48
C ALA A 184 -10.95 6.39 -18.72
N VAL A 185 -10.40 6.34 -17.50
CA VAL A 185 -10.46 5.16 -16.62
C VAL A 185 -11.91 4.81 -16.29
N ALA A 186 -12.71 5.80 -15.88
CA ALA A 186 -14.12 5.60 -15.59
C ALA A 186 -14.90 5.05 -16.80
N ARG A 187 -14.68 5.64 -17.99
CA ARG A 187 -15.29 5.16 -19.25
C ARG A 187 -14.87 3.73 -19.57
N TYR A 188 -13.61 3.37 -19.35
CA TYR A 188 -13.12 2.01 -19.58
C TYR A 188 -13.86 0.99 -18.70
N TYR A 189 -13.97 1.26 -17.39
CA TYR A 189 -14.67 0.37 -16.47
C TYR A 189 -16.16 0.27 -16.76
N GLU A 190 -16.81 1.39 -17.10
CA GLU A 190 -18.22 1.38 -17.50
C GLU A 190 -18.43 0.52 -18.76
N ALA A 191 -17.62 0.72 -19.79
CA ALA A 191 -17.68 -0.08 -21.01
C ALA A 191 -17.42 -1.57 -20.73
N MET A 192 -16.43 -1.89 -19.91
CA MET A 192 -16.11 -3.26 -19.54
C MET A 192 -17.29 -3.95 -18.82
N ASN A 193 -17.95 -3.25 -17.89
CA ASN A 193 -19.13 -3.77 -17.19
C ASN A 193 -20.30 -4.05 -18.15
N GLN A 194 -20.50 -3.20 -19.15
CA GLN A 194 -21.54 -3.42 -20.18
C GLN A 194 -21.21 -4.60 -21.12
N LEU A 195 -19.95 -5.02 -21.17
CA LEU A 195 -19.44 -6.07 -22.05
C LEU A 195 -19.23 -7.41 -21.33
N ALA A 196 -19.77 -7.59 -20.11
CA ALA A 196 -19.51 -8.78 -19.28
C ALA A 196 -19.72 -10.14 -19.99
N ASP A 197 -20.70 -10.21 -20.90
CA ASP A 197 -21.02 -11.41 -21.70
C ASP A 197 -20.61 -11.30 -23.19
N ALA A 198 -19.83 -10.28 -23.56
CA ALA A 198 -19.45 -10.01 -24.94
C ALA A 198 -18.36 -10.97 -25.45
N SER A 199 -18.23 -11.05 -26.78
CA SER A 199 -17.11 -11.77 -27.39
C SER A 199 -15.80 -10.99 -27.19
N TYR A 200 -14.65 -11.68 -27.24
CA TYR A 200 -13.34 -11.01 -27.19
C TYR A 200 -13.14 -9.99 -28.31
N GLU A 201 -13.69 -10.26 -29.50
CA GLU A 201 -13.62 -9.34 -30.65
C GLU A 201 -14.42 -8.05 -30.38
N ASP A 202 -15.60 -8.18 -29.76
CA ASP A 202 -16.39 -7.03 -29.32
C ASP A 202 -15.72 -6.28 -28.17
N MET A 203 -15.11 -6.98 -27.22
CA MET A 203 -14.33 -6.36 -26.14
C MET A 203 -13.15 -5.57 -26.72
N GLU A 204 -12.34 -6.17 -27.59
CA GLU A 204 -11.20 -5.51 -28.24
C GLU A 204 -11.65 -4.25 -29.00
N LYS A 205 -12.71 -4.36 -29.79
CA LYS A 205 -13.22 -3.25 -30.59
C LYS A 205 -13.70 -2.06 -29.75
N ASN A 206 -14.29 -2.32 -28.58
CA ASN A 206 -14.89 -1.27 -27.74
C ASN A 206 -13.94 -0.76 -26.64
N LEU A 207 -13.08 -1.62 -26.08
CA LEU A 207 -12.14 -1.28 -25.02
C LEU A 207 -10.77 -0.86 -25.56
N GLY A 208 -10.32 -1.44 -26.68
CA GLY A 208 -9.02 -1.18 -27.28
C GLY A 208 -8.75 0.31 -27.54
N PRO A 209 -9.66 1.06 -28.17
CA PRO A 209 -9.47 2.49 -28.39
C PRO A 209 -9.32 3.30 -27.09
N ILE A 210 -10.08 2.96 -26.04
CA ILE A 210 -10.01 3.64 -24.73
C ILE A 210 -8.67 3.30 -24.06
N LEU A 211 -8.18 2.06 -24.19
CA LEU A 211 -6.87 1.68 -23.66
C LEU A 211 -5.73 2.44 -24.36
N VAL A 212 -5.81 2.62 -25.68
CA VAL A 212 -4.83 3.43 -26.43
C VAL A 212 -4.84 4.89 -25.97
N GLU A 213 -6.04 5.45 -25.74
CA GLU A 213 -6.19 6.80 -25.19
C GLU A 213 -5.55 6.92 -23.80
N LEU A 214 -5.81 5.96 -22.89
CA LEU A 214 -5.21 5.92 -21.55
C LEU A 214 -3.68 5.85 -21.58
N ILE A 215 -3.11 5.04 -22.47
CA ILE A 215 -1.64 4.95 -22.62
C ILE A 215 -1.09 6.30 -23.10
N GLY A 216 -1.76 6.97 -24.04
CA GLY A 216 -1.37 8.30 -24.52
C GLY A 216 -1.38 9.34 -23.41
N LEU A 217 -2.48 9.45 -22.65
CA LEU A 217 -2.60 10.38 -21.53
C LEU A 217 -1.52 10.15 -20.46
N ARG A 218 -1.24 8.90 -20.12
CA ARG A 218 -0.19 8.54 -19.15
C ARG A 218 1.21 8.87 -19.66
N GLN A 219 1.46 8.74 -20.97
CA GLN A 219 2.72 9.15 -21.58
C GLN A 219 2.89 10.68 -21.54
N GLU A 220 1.80 11.44 -21.75
CA GLU A 220 1.83 12.90 -21.62
C GLU A 220 2.05 13.34 -20.17
N LEU A 221 1.38 12.71 -19.21
CA LEU A 221 1.62 12.93 -17.77
C LEU A 221 3.08 12.66 -17.39
N ALA A 222 3.62 11.51 -17.80
CA ALA A 222 5.01 11.14 -17.56
C ALA A 222 5.99 12.19 -18.11
N ALA A 223 5.78 12.65 -19.35
CA ALA A 223 6.62 13.65 -19.99
C ALA A 223 6.56 15.02 -19.27
N GLN A 224 5.41 15.41 -18.71
CA GLN A 224 5.29 16.66 -17.96
C GLN A 224 6.17 16.70 -16.71
N VAL A 225 6.33 15.56 -16.04
CA VAL A 225 7.16 15.43 -14.82
C VAL A 225 8.55 14.86 -15.10
N GLY A 226 8.96 14.80 -16.37
CA GLY A 226 10.34 14.51 -16.78
C GLY A 226 10.70 13.04 -16.96
N TYR A 227 9.72 12.13 -17.05
CA TYR A 227 9.94 10.71 -17.34
C TYR A 227 9.94 10.47 -18.86
N ASP A 228 10.81 9.57 -19.31
CA ASP A 228 10.91 9.19 -20.73
C ASP A 228 9.75 8.27 -21.18
N ASP A 229 9.20 7.48 -20.25
CA ASP A 229 8.06 6.59 -20.49
C ASP A 229 7.07 6.57 -19.31
N CYS A 230 5.85 6.12 -19.61
CA CYS A 230 4.82 6.01 -18.58
C CYS A 230 5.00 4.81 -17.64
N GLU A 231 5.86 3.84 -17.94
CA GLU A 231 6.06 2.67 -17.09
C GLU A 231 6.78 3.05 -15.81
N GLU A 232 7.92 3.74 -15.90
CA GLU A 232 8.65 4.25 -14.74
C GLU A 232 7.81 5.25 -13.95
N PHE A 233 7.12 6.17 -14.65
CA PHE A 233 6.20 7.11 -14.02
C PHE A 233 5.12 6.40 -13.19
N LEU A 234 4.39 5.42 -13.77
CA LEU A 234 3.35 4.69 -13.04
C LEU A 234 3.92 3.83 -11.92
N TRP A 235 5.14 3.33 -12.08
CA TRP A 235 5.83 2.56 -11.07
C TRP A 235 6.02 3.36 -9.79
N ASP A 236 6.53 4.58 -9.93
CA ASP A 236 6.84 5.48 -8.83
C ASP A 236 5.57 6.15 -8.26
N TRP A 237 4.61 6.52 -9.12
CA TRP A 237 3.47 7.35 -8.72
C TRP A 237 2.19 6.58 -8.39
N SER A 238 2.03 5.36 -8.90
CA SER A 238 0.77 4.62 -8.79
C SER A 238 0.91 3.26 -8.11
N TYR A 239 1.98 2.52 -8.39
CA TYR A 239 2.03 1.11 -8.01
C TYR A 239 2.60 0.85 -6.62
N ASN A 240 3.27 1.82 -5.99
CA ASN A 240 3.81 1.72 -4.63
C ASN A 240 4.57 0.39 -4.40
N ARG A 241 5.42 0.00 -5.36
CA ARG A 241 6.14 -1.28 -5.33
C ARG A 241 7.49 -1.12 -4.64
N ALA A 242 7.84 -2.10 -3.79
CA ALA A 242 9.16 -2.19 -3.17
C ALA A 242 10.20 -2.95 -4.03
N TYR A 243 9.94 -3.10 -5.32
CA TYR A 243 10.80 -3.78 -6.30
C TYR A 243 10.79 -2.98 -7.60
N THR A 244 11.78 -3.19 -8.46
CA THR A 244 11.98 -2.46 -9.72
C THR A 244 11.38 -3.22 -10.92
N PRO A 245 11.21 -2.56 -12.09
CA PRO A 245 10.85 -3.27 -13.33
C PRO A 245 11.81 -4.42 -13.65
N GLN A 246 13.12 -4.28 -13.37
CA GLN A 246 14.11 -5.32 -13.59
C GLN A 246 13.92 -6.54 -12.66
N ASP A 247 13.51 -6.32 -11.40
CA ASP A 247 13.16 -7.40 -10.48
C ASP A 247 11.95 -8.20 -11.00
N LEU A 248 10.98 -7.51 -11.60
CA LEU A 248 9.81 -8.12 -12.22
C LEU A 248 10.19 -8.99 -13.42
N ASP A 249 11.11 -8.51 -14.28
CA ASP A 249 11.57 -9.27 -15.45
C ASP A 249 12.20 -10.61 -15.06
N ALA A 250 13.08 -10.61 -14.05
CA ALA A 250 13.70 -11.84 -13.54
C ALA A 250 12.64 -12.81 -13.01
N TYR A 251 11.67 -12.29 -12.25
CA TYR A 251 10.56 -13.08 -11.71
C TYR A 251 9.67 -13.68 -12.81
N LEU A 252 9.34 -12.91 -13.86
CA LEU A 252 8.57 -13.40 -15.01
C LEU A 252 9.32 -14.49 -15.78
N GLN A 253 10.64 -14.39 -15.91
CA GLN A 253 11.46 -15.44 -16.52
C GLN A 253 11.43 -16.74 -15.71
N GLU A 254 11.50 -16.66 -14.38
CA GLU A 254 11.38 -17.84 -13.51
C GLU A 254 10.01 -18.51 -13.63
N ILE A 255 8.92 -17.72 -13.64
CA ILE A 255 7.56 -18.24 -13.92
C ILE A 255 7.53 -18.98 -15.26
N GLN A 256 8.12 -18.41 -16.30
CA GLN A 256 8.16 -19.02 -17.62
C GLN A 256 8.94 -20.34 -17.64
N GLN A 257 10.05 -20.41 -16.91
CA GLN A 257 10.93 -21.58 -16.91
C GLN A 257 10.43 -22.70 -16.01
N GLU A 258 9.89 -22.37 -14.84
CA GLU A 258 9.55 -23.35 -13.80
C GLU A 258 8.05 -23.66 -13.78
N LEU A 259 7.18 -22.64 -13.79
CA LEU A 259 5.74 -22.83 -13.64
C LEU A 259 5.06 -23.22 -14.96
N VAL A 260 5.39 -22.58 -16.08
CA VAL A 260 4.70 -22.86 -17.36
C VAL A 260 4.81 -24.34 -17.78
N PRO A 261 5.96 -25.05 -17.65
CA PRO A 261 6.02 -26.47 -17.95
C PRO A 261 5.14 -27.32 -17.03
N LEU A 262 5.02 -26.96 -15.75
CA LEU A 262 4.13 -27.64 -14.81
C LEU A 262 2.66 -27.44 -15.20
N TYR A 263 2.26 -26.21 -15.52
CA TYR A 263 0.90 -25.91 -16.00
C TYR A 263 0.57 -26.67 -17.29
N ARG A 264 1.49 -26.74 -18.25
CA ARG A 264 1.31 -27.52 -19.49
C ARG A 264 1.15 -29.02 -19.21
N LYS A 265 1.97 -29.58 -18.31
CA LYS A 265 1.84 -30.99 -17.90
C LYS A 265 0.50 -31.24 -17.22
N MET A 266 0.06 -30.35 -16.33
CA MET A 266 -1.23 -30.45 -15.64
C MET A 266 -2.43 -30.37 -16.61
N GLN A 267 -2.40 -29.46 -17.58
CA GLN A 267 -3.45 -29.37 -18.60
C GLN A 267 -3.49 -30.62 -19.49
N THR A 268 -2.33 -31.10 -19.93
CA THR A 268 -2.25 -32.26 -20.85
C THR A 268 -2.45 -33.60 -20.17
N SER A 269 -2.30 -33.70 -18.85
CA SER A 269 -2.53 -34.95 -18.10
C SER A 269 -4.00 -35.26 -17.85
N GLY A 270 -4.92 -34.32 -18.09
CA GLY A 270 -6.34 -34.44 -17.76
C GLY A 270 -6.67 -34.26 -16.27
N LEU A 271 -5.67 -34.03 -15.41
CA LEU A 271 -5.85 -33.78 -13.98
C LEU A 271 -6.71 -32.53 -13.71
N TYR A 272 -6.53 -31.48 -14.52
CA TYR A 272 -7.30 -30.25 -14.38
C TYR A 272 -8.81 -30.50 -14.52
N ASP A 273 -9.20 -31.26 -15.54
CA ASP A 273 -10.60 -31.63 -15.77
C ASP A 273 -11.16 -32.54 -14.67
N GLU A 274 -10.34 -33.43 -14.12
CA GLU A 274 -10.74 -34.36 -13.06
C GLU A 274 -11.07 -33.62 -11.75
N VAL A 275 -10.21 -32.68 -11.35
CA VAL A 275 -10.42 -31.87 -10.13
C VAL A 275 -11.64 -30.94 -10.27
N TYR A 276 -11.79 -30.25 -11.40
CA TYR A 276 -12.89 -29.30 -11.60
C TYR A 276 -14.24 -29.97 -11.89
N ARG A 277 -14.27 -31.15 -12.55
CA ARG A 277 -15.52 -31.92 -12.71
C ARG A 277 -16.01 -32.48 -11.38
N GLN A 278 -15.11 -32.87 -10.46
CA GLN A 278 -15.53 -33.31 -9.13
C GLN A 278 -16.15 -32.18 -8.30
N GLN A 279 -15.66 -30.95 -8.42
CA GLN A 279 -16.25 -29.79 -7.72
C GLN A 279 -17.63 -29.40 -8.26
N SER A 280 -17.86 -29.49 -9.57
CA SER A 280 -19.17 -29.18 -10.17
C SER A 280 -20.24 -30.25 -9.91
N ALA A 281 -19.85 -31.46 -9.52
CA ALA A 281 -20.77 -32.51 -9.07
C ALA A 281 -21.29 -32.33 -7.62
N PHE A 282 -20.67 -31.46 -6.81
CA PHE A 282 -20.94 -31.34 -5.37
C PHE A 282 -21.72 -30.09 -4.92
N GLY A 283 -22.27 -29.25 -5.80
CA GLY A 283 -23.04 -28.11 -5.30
C GLY A 283 -23.76 -27.22 -6.31
N ARG A 284 -24.97 -27.62 -6.72
CA ARG A 284 -26.10 -26.66 -6.75
C ARG A 284 -27.24 -27.28 -5.94
N PRO A 285 -27.57 -26.74 -4.75
CA PRO A 285 -28.86 -27.06 -4.15
C PRO A 285 -29.94 -26.53 -5.08
N THR A 286 -30.75 -27.43 -5.63
CA THR A 286 -32.01 -27.05 -6.27
C THR A 286 -32.86 -26.33 -5.23
N LYS A 287 -33.06 -25.02 -5.40
CA LYS A 287 -34.07 -24.26 -4.67
C LYS A 287 -35.43 -24.91 -4.95
N LYS A 288 -36.02 -25.53 -3.94
CA LYS A 288 -37.46 -25.74 -3.84
C LYS A 288 -38.08 -24.50 -3.20
#